data_AF-A0A842ITL3-F1
#
_entry.id   AF-A0A842ITL3-F1
#
_cell.length_a   1.000
_cell.length_b   1.000
_cell.length_c   1.000
_cell.angle_alpha   90.00
_cell.angle_beta   90.00
_cell.angle_gamma   90.00
#
_symmetry.space_group_name_H-M   'P 1'
#
loop_
_entity.id
_entity.type
_entity.pdbx_description
1 polymer ?
#
loop_
_entity_poly.entity_id
_entity_poly.type
_entity_poly.pdbx_seq_one_letter_code
_entity_poly.pdbx_strand_id
1 'polypeptide(L)'
;MIKLFRKKRLKMLTQNKFGNYFAYATGEIILVIVGILIALAINEHSNSEKKLELRNSYIIQLHDEADRNLKKLAILENESKQMLKELDTVFKILLFKDYDNPRLSTKSFYLIMSKKFYPVMITYENLKFSGDLKLFDDLNLRNAISESYETFNPIEKLESSEQQTIEAYYENFLMRNVKFRDMGISSDTYEKDIYFENMVLTRMTTLAQNIEAYNDAIESLKSLKNTYSEL
;
A
#
# COMPACT_ATOMS: atom_id res chain seq x y z
N MET A 1 -10.45 -46.83 27.34
CA MET A 1 -10.13 -47.91 26.36
C MET A 1 -9.15 -48.98 26.85
N ILE A 2 -8.29 -48.75 27.86
CA ILE A 2 -7.24 -49.71 28.27
C ILE A 2 -7.75 -50.98 29.02
N LYS A 3 -8.94 -50.95 29.65
CA LYS A 3 -9.41 -52.05 30.52
C LYS A 3 -9.87 -53.32 29.78
N LEU A 4 -10.43 -53.19 28.57
CA LEU A 4 -10.93 -54.33 27.78
C LEU A 4 -9.79 -55.20 27.24
N PHE A 5 -8.74 -54.56 26.75
CA PHE A 5 -7.55 -55.17 26.18
C PHE A 5 -6.64 -55.81 27.24
N ARG A 6 -6.60 -55.22 28.44
CA ARG A 6 -5.80 -55.71 29.58
C ARG A 6 -6.15 -57.14 30.01
N LYS A 7 -7.44 -57.53 30.01
CA LYS A 7 -7.86 -58.89 30.42
C LYS A 7 -7.43 -59.96 29.42
N LYS A 8 -7.43 -59.66 28.12
CA LYS A 8 -7.00 -60.60 27.06
C LYS A 8 -5.49 -60.84 27.10
N ARG A 9 -4.70 -59.78 27.27
CA ARG A 9 -3.24 -59.85 27.45
C ARG A 9 -2.83 -60.70 28.65
N LEU A 10 -3.45 -60.47 29.79
CA LEU A 10 -3.18 -61.23 31.02
C LEU A 10 -3.48 -62.73 30.84
N LYS A 11 -4.56 -63.07 30.13
CA LYS A 11 -4.96 -64.46 29.84
C LYS A 11 -4.05 -65.16 28.83
N MET A 12 -3.38 -64.42 27.93
CA MET A 12 -2.42 -64.97 26.97
C MET A 12 -1.04 -65.22 27.59
N LEU A 13 -0.61 -64.36 28.53
CA LEU A 13 0.61 -64.55 29.31
C LEU A 13 0.53 -65.76 30.25
N THR A 14 -0.63 -65.99 30.89
CA THR A 14 -0.82 -67.15 31.79
C THR A 14 -0.95 -68.49 31.08
N GLN A 15 -1.10 -68.50 29.74
CA GLN A 15 -1.22 -69.72 28.92
C GLN A 15 0.08 -70.10 28.17
N ASN A 16 1.25 -69.53 28.50
CA ASN A 16 2.52 -69.74 27.77
C ASN A 16 2.48 -69.37 26.27
N LYS A 17 1.53 -68.55 25.82
CA LYS A 17 1.36 -68.14 24.41
C LYS A 17 2.09 -66.82 24.12
N PHE A 18 3.40 -66.78 24.37
CA PHE A 18 4.21 -65.57 24.21
C PHE A 18 4.17 -64.96 22.80
N GLY A 19 4.24 -65.78 21.74
CA GLY A 19 4.16 -65.28 20.35
C GLY A 19 2.83 -64.55 20.03
N ASN A 20 1.71 -65.11 20.48
CA ASN A 20 0.38 -64.50 20.28
C ASN A 20 0.21 -63.23 21.13
N TYR A 21 0.85 -63.17 22.30
CA TYR A 21 0.88 -61.96 23.11
C TYR A 21 1.63 -60.81 22.41
N PHE A 22 2.81 -61.08 21.83
CA PHE A 22 3.57 -60.07 21.09
C PHE A 22 2.81 -59.56 19.87
N ALA A 23 2.23 -60.44 19.05
CA ALA A 23 1.43 -60.03 17.89
C ALA A 23 0.23 -59.14 18.30
N TYR A 24 -0.45 -59.49 19.39
CA TYR A 24 -1.58 -58.72 19.91
C TYR A 24 -1.16 -57.37 20.49
N ALA A 25 -0.07 -57.31 21.26
CA ALA A 25 0.47 -56.07 21.81
C ALA A 25 0.97 -55.11 20.71
N THR A 26 1.63 -55.63 19.68
CA THR A 26 2.03 -54.85 18.50
C THR A 26 0.83 -54.31 17.75
N GLY A 27 -0.23 -55.12 17.56
CA GLY A 27 -1.48 -54.67 16.96
C GLY A 27 -2.15 -53.54 17.75
N GLU A 28 -2.13 -53.59 19.08
CA GLU A 28 -2.62 -52.50 19.95
C GLU A 28 -1.82 -51.21 19.77
N ILE A 29 -0.49 -51.30 19.70
CA ILE A 29 0.38 -50.14 19.47
C ILE A 29 0.09 -49.52 18.09
N ILE A 30 0.00 -50.35 17.04
CA ILE A 30 -0.33 -49.87 15.69
C ILE A 30 -1.70 -49.18 15.68
N LEU A 31 -2.72 -49.75 16.35
CA LEU A 31 -4.05 -49.16 16.42
C LEU A 31 -4.05 -47.81 17.17
N VAL A 32 -3.25 -47.66 18.23
CA VAL A 32 -3.06 -46.38 18.93
C VAL A 32 -2.36 -45.37 18.03
N ILE A 33 -1.30 -45.77 17.31
CA ILE A 33 -0.58 -44.91 16.36
C ILE A 33 -1.54 -44.41 15.27
N VAL A 34 -2.33 -45.30 14.67
CA VAL A 34 -3.34 -44.93 13.67
C VAL A 34 -4.36 -43.94 14.25
N GLY A 35 -4.83 -44.15 15.49
CA GLY A 35 -5.72 -43.22 16.17
C GLY A 35 -5.11 -41.83 16.36
N ILE A 36 -3.84 -41.75 16.76
CA ILE A 36 -3.11 -40.48 16.92
C ILE A 36 -2.92 -39.80 15.56
N LEU A 37 -2.54 -40.54 14.52
CA LEU A 37 -2.37 -40.00 13.17
C LEU A 37 -3.67 -39.44 12.61
N ILE A 38 -4.80 -40.13 12.80
CA ILE A 38 -6.12 -39.62 12.39
C ILE A 38 -6.46 -38.34 13.16
N ALA A 39 -6.23 -38.29 14.47
CA ALA A 39 -6.48 -37.09 15.27
C ALA A 39 -5.63 -35.89 14.82
N LEU A 40 -4.34 -36.13 14.53
CA LEU A 40 -3.44 -35.11 13.98
C LEU A 40 -3.90 -34.66 12.59
N ALA A 41 -4.30 -35.58 11.71
CA ALA A 41 -4.77 -35.27 10.37
C ALA A 41 -6.03 -34.39 10.39
N ILE A 42 -7.00 -34.70 11.26
CA ILE A 42 -8.22 -33.88 11.42
C ILE A 42 -7.86 -32.48 11.92
N ASN A 43 -6.96 -32.37 12.90
CA ASN A 43 -6.53 -31.09 13.44
C ASN A 43 -5.78 -30.24 12.41
N GLU A 44 -4.89 -30.84 11.61
CA GLU A 44 -4.16 -30.14 10.56
C GLU A 44 -5.10 -29.66 9.45
N HIS A 45 -6.06 -30.49 9.03
CA HIS A 45 -7.06 -30.09 8.03
C HIS A 45 -7.96 -28.94 8.51
N SER A 46 -8.44 -28.99 9.76
CA SER A 46 -9.21 -27.87 10.32
C SER A 46 -8.40 -26.56 10.39
N ASN A 47 -7.10 -26.65 10.69
CA ASN A 47 -6.22 -25.51 10.72
C ASN A 47 -5.90 -24.98 9.31
N SER A 48 -5.77 -25.86 8.31
CA SER A 48 -5.55 -25.43 6.91
C SER A 48 -6.76 -24.68 6.36
N GLU A 49 -7.98 -25.15 6.64
CA GLU A 49 -9.21 -24.45 6.24
C GLU A 49 -9.30 -23.05 6.84
N LYS A 50 -9.04 -22.90 8.15
CA LYS A 50 -9.05 -21.58 8.81
C LYS A 50 -8.00 -20.62 8.24
N LYS A 51 -6.80 -21.13 7.89
CA LYS A 51 -5.75 -20.33 7.24
C LYS A 51 -6.20 -19.86 5.86
N LEU A 52 -6.87 -20.73 5.10
CA LEU A 52 -7.40 -20.40 3.78
C LEU A 52 -8.53 -19.37 3.86
N GLU A 53 -9.47 -19.51 4.79
CA GLU A 53 -10.52 -18.52 5.05
C GLU A 53 -9.94 -17.15 5.40
N LEU A 54 -8.94 -17.10 6.30
CA LEU A 54 -8.25 -15.88 6.69
C LEU A 54 -7.51 -15.24 5.50
N ARG A 55 -6.79 -16.04 4.71
CA ARG A 55 -6.13 -15.59 3.47
C ARG A 55 -7.13 -14.96 2.51
N ASN A 56 -8.26 -15.61 2.28
CA ASN A 56 -9.28 -15.11 1.35
C ASN A 56 -9.91 -13.81 1.86
N SER A 57 -10.13 -13.68 3.17
CA SER A 57 -10.55 -12.43 3.79
C SER A 57 -9.54 -11.30 3.56
N TYR A 58 -8.24 -11.57 3.70
CA TYR A 58 -7.20 -10.60 3.39
C TYR A 58 -7.20 -10.19 1.90
N ILE A 59 -7.38 -11.13 0.97
CA ILE A 59 -7.44 -10.82 -0.47
C ILE A 59 -8.60 -9.87 -0.78
N ILE A 60 -9.79 -10.12 -0.24
CA ILE A 60 -10.96 -9.25 -0.42
C ILE A 60 -10.68 -7.83 0.10
N GLN A 61 -10.09 -7.73 1.29
CA GLN A 61 -9.77 -6.44 1.90
C GLN A 61 -8.66 -5.70 1.14
N LEU A 62 -7.61 -6.39 0.70
CA LEU A 62 -6.56 -5.79 -0.13
C LEU A 62 -7.11 -5.29 -1.47
N HIS A 63 -8.06 -6.00 -2.07
CA HIS A 63 -8.72 -5.54 -3.29
C HIS A 63 -9.51 -4.25 -3.06
N ASP A 64 -10.31 -4.16 -1.98
CA ASP A 64 -11.00 -2.90 -1.61
C ASP A 64 -10.00 -1.75 -1.35
N GLU A 65 -8.92 -2.05 -0.64
CA GLU A 65 -7.87 -1.10 -0.31
C GLU A 65 -7.19 -0.56 -1.58
N ALA A 66 -6.84 -1.46 -2.51
CA ALA A 66 -6.28 -1.11 -3.81
C ALA A 66 -7.24 -0.23 -4.64
N ASP A 67 -8.54 -0.57 -4.68
CA ASP A 67 -9.55 0.24 -5.39
C ASP A 67 -9.67 1.66 -4.83
N ARG A 68 -9.68 1.78 -3.50
CA ARG A 68 -9.78 3.07 -2.82
C ARG A 68 -8.53 3.91 -3.05
N ASN A 69 -7.35 3.30 -3.04
CA ASN A 69 -6.09 3.98 -3.32
C ASN A 69 -5.97 4.41 -4.77
N LEU A 70 -6.33 3.55 -5.73
CA LEU A 70 -6.39 3.89 -7.15
C LEU A 70 -7.27 5.12 -7.40
N LYS A 71 -8.46 5.17 -6.79
CA LYS A 71 -9.36 6.33 -6.92
C LYS A 71 -8.74 7.61 -6.37
N LYS A 72 -8.07 7.54 -5.21
CA LYS A 72 -7.39 8.68 -4.60
C LYS A 72 -6.22 9.17 -5.47
N LEU A 73 -5.37 8.26 -5.92
CA LEU A 73 -4.22 8.57 -6.77
C LEU A 73 -4.67 9.18 -8.11
N ALA A 74 -5.71 8.65 -8.75
CA ALA A 74 -6.22 9.21 -10.00
C ALA A 74 -6.76 10.64 -9.85
N ILE A 75 -7.39 10.95 -8.71
CA ILE A 75 -7.83 12.33 -8.40
C ILE A 75 -6.61 13.25 -8.26
N LEU A 76 -5.62 12.85 -7.45
CA LEU A 76 -4.41 13.64 -7.20
C LEU A 76 -3.60 13.83 -8.47
N GLU A 77 -3.46 12.79 -9.30
CA GLU A 77 -2.78 12.86 -10.58
C GLU A 77 -3.44 13.87 -11.52
N ASN A 78 -4.76 13.83 -11.63
CA ASN A 78 -5.51 14.79 -12.45
C ASN A 78 -5.41 16.22 -11.89
N GLU A 79 -5.54 16.40 -10.57
CA GLU A 79 -5.39 17.71 -9.92
C GLU A 79 -3.98 18.28 -10.15
N SER A 80 -2.93 17.48 -9.99
CA SER A 80 -1.54 17.89 -10.25
C SER A 80 -1.29 18.24 -11.71
N LYS A 81 -1.88 17.51 -12.67
CA LYS A 81 -1.84 17.87 -14.09
C LYS A 81 -2.51 19.21 -14.37
N GLN A 82 -3.63 19.50 -13.73
CA GLN A 82 -4.28 20.82 -13.84
C GLN A 82 -3.38 21.91 -13.25
N MET A 83 -2.83 21.73 -12.05
CA MET A 83 -1.91 22.71 -11.44
C MET A 83 -0.69 22.98 -12.33
N LEU A 84 -0.10 21.93 -12.91
CA LEU A 84 1.03 22.07 -13.83
C LEU A 84 0.67 22.88 -15.08
N LYS A 85 -0.52 22.68 -15.65
CA LYS A 85 -1.02 23.46 -16.80
C LYS A 85 -1.22 24.94 -16.45
N GLU A 86 -1.71 25.21 -15.25
CA GLU A 86 -1.91 26.58 -14.78
C GLU A 86 -0.56 27.29 -14.57
N LEU A 87 0.44 26.59 -14.03
CA LEU A 87 1.80 27.11 -13.87
C LEU A 87 2.56 27.24 -15.19
N ASP A 88 2.30 26.39 -16.18
CA ASP A 88 2.82 26.58 -17.55
C ASP A 88 2.34 27.92 -18.15
N THR A 89 1.13 28.35 -17.81
CA THR A 89 0.64 29.68 -18.20
C THR A 89 1.45 30.79 -17.53
N VAL A 90 1.74 30.66 -16.22
CA VAL A 90 2.59 31.60 -15.46
C VAL A 90 3.99 31.65 -16.07
N PHE A 91 4.60 30.49 -16.31
CA PHE A 91 5.92 30.37 -16.91
C PHE A 91 6.01 31.05 -18.28
N LYS A 92 5.03 30.84 -19.15
CA LYS A 92 4.98 31.52 -20.46
C LYS A 92 4.89 33.03 -20.34
N ILE A 93 4.09 33.54 -19.40
CA ILE A 93 3.99 34.97 -19.13
C ILE A 93 5.36 35.54 -18.73
N LEU A 94 6.07 34.87 -17.81
CA LEU A 94 7.41 35.27 -17.37
C LEU A 94 8.42 35.23 -18.52
N LEU A 95 8.41 34.15 -19.31
CA LEU A 95 9.31 33.95 -20.45
C LEU A 95 9.16 35.05 -21.52
N PHE A 96 7.91 35.43 -21.85
CA PHE A 96 7.62 36.50 -22.81
C PHE A 96 7.61 37.90 -22.20
N LYS A 97 7.88 38.02 -20.88
CA LYS A 97 7.89 39.28 -20.14
C LYS A 97 6.56 40.05 -20.21
N ASP A 98 5.45 39.32 -20.34
CA ASP A 98 4.09 39.87 -20.40
C ASP A 98 3.56 40.18 -18.99
N TYR A 99 4.32 40.94 -18.20
CA TYR A 99 4.08 41.09 -16.76
C TYR A 99 2.76 41.77 -16.41
N ASP A 100 2.20 42.57 -17.32
CA ASP A 100 0.89 43.20 -17.14
C ASP A 100 -0.30 42.23 -17.31
N ASN A 101 -0.03 40.97 -17.67
CA ASN A 101 -1.06 39.97 -17.86
C ASN A 101 -1.76 39.65 -16.52
N PRO A 102 -3.08 39.89 -16.38
CA PRO A 102 -3.80 39.65 -15.13
C PRO A 102 -3.82 38.17 -14.72
N ARG A 103 -3.51 37.26 -15.64
CA ARG A 103 -3.36 35.84 -15.37
C ARG A 103 -2.13 35.51 -14.53
N LEU A 104 -1.11 36.39 -14.53
CA LEU A 104 0.11 36.16 -13.78
C LEU A 104 -0.21 36.02 -12.29
N SER A 105 -0.72 37.08 -11.68
CA SER A 105 -1.04 37.11 -10.24
C SER A 105 -2.18 36.16 -9.85
N THR A 106 -3.19 36.00 -10.71
CA THR A 106 -4.32 35.09 -10.41
C THR A 106 -3.93 33.62 -10.47
N LYS A 107 -2.98 33.22 -11.33
CA LYS A 107 -2.49 31.84 -11.42
C LYS A 107 -1.27 31.57 -10.52
N SER A 108 -0.58 32.59 -10.02
CA SER A 108 0.47 32.42 -9.00
C SER A 108 0.00 31.69 -7.74
N PHE A 109 -1.31 31.68 -7.45
CA PHE A 109 -1.86 30.93 -6.33
C PHE A 109 -1.56 29.42 -6.39
N TYR A 110 -1.40 28.85 -7.58
CA TYR A 110 -1.02 27.44 -7.74
C TYR A 110 0.39 27.11 -7.23
N LEU A 111 1.22 28.11 -6.92
CA LEU A 111 2.51 27.91 -6.24
C LEU A 111 2.32 27.40 -4.81
N ILE A 112 1.26 27.79 -4.12
CA ILE A 112 1.03 27.43 -2.71
C ILE A 112 -0.06 26.38 -2.54
N MET A 113 -0.70 25.95 -3.63
CA MET A 113 -1.63 24.84 -3.57
C MET A 113 -0.87 23.51 -3.46
N SER A 114 -1.21 22.71 -2.47
CA SER A 114 -0.74 21.33 -2.32
C SER A 114 -1.87 20.43 -1.86
N LYS A 115 -1.77 19.15 -2.25
CA LYS A 115 -2.66 18.06 -1.87
C LYS A 115 -1.80 16.87 -1.48
N LYS A 116 -2.13 16.24 -0.36
CA LYS A 116 -1.39 15.10 0.18
C LYS A 116 -2.12 13.79 -0.11
N PHE A 117 -1.39 12.76 -0.49
CA PHE A 117 -1.89 11.41 -0.59
C PHE A 117 -1.97 10.76 0.80
N TYR A 118 -3.19 10.36 1.18
CA TYR A 118 -3.44 9.61 2.40
C TYR A 118 -3.89 8.19 2.03
N PRO A 119 -2.97 7.22 1.94
CA PRO A 119 -3.31 5.85 1.55
C PRO A 119 -4.21 5.17 2.59
N VAL A 120 -5.03 4.24 2.11
CA VAL A 120 -5.63 3.19 2.95
C VAL A 120 -4.62 2.04 2.96
N MET A 121 -4.17 1.63 4.13
CA MET A 121 -3.11 0.61 4.26
C MET A 121 -3.32 -0.33 5.44
N ILE A 122 -4.51 -0.32 6.05
CA ILE A 122 -4.79 -1.05 7.29
C ILE A 122 -4.59 -2.55 7.08
N THR A 123 -5.05 -3.08 5.95
CA THR A 123 -4.95 -4.51 5.68
C THR A 123 -3.51 -4.90 5.36
N TYR A 124 -2.82 -4.12 4.52
CA TYR A 124 -1.40 -4.33 4.23
C TYR A 124 -0.53 -4.25 5.50
N GLU A 125 -0.75 -3.25 6.36
CA GLU A 125 -0.04 -3.11 7.63
C GLU A 125 -0.29 -4.29 8.54
N ASN A 126 -1.54 -4.73 8.70
CA ASN A 126 -1.87 -5.91 9.49
C ASN A 126 -1.13 -7.15 8.96
N LEU A 127 -1.11 -7.37 7.64
CA LEU A 127 -0.36 -8.47 7.02
C LEU A 127 1.15 -8.39 7.28
N LYS A 128 1.72 -7.19 7.15
CA LYS A 128 3.15 -6.92 7.36
C LYS A 128 3.57 -7.14 8.81
N PHE A 129 2.82 -6.62 9.77
CA PHE A 129 3.18 -6.64 11.18
C PHE A 129 2.81 -7.95 11.90
N SER A 130 1.77 -8.67 11.45
CA SER A 130 1.42 -9.99 12.00
C SER A 130 2.31 -11.12 11.48
N GLY A 131 2.98 -10.93 10.34
CA GLY A 131 3.67 -11.99 9.61
C GLY A 131 2.72 -12.91 8.84
N ASP A 132 1.46 -12.52 8.66
CA ASP A 132 0.44 -13.28 7.91
C ASP A 132 0.69 -13.30 6.39
N LEU A 133 1.66 -12.54 5.88
CA LEU A 133 2.18 -12.71 4.52
C LEU A 133 2.56 -14.18 4.22
N LYS A 134 2.96 -14.97 5.23
CA LYS A 134 3.24 -16.40 5.07
C LYS A 134 2.03 -17.25 4.69
N LEU A 135 0.80 -16.74 4.81
CA LEU A 135 -0.43 -17.40 4.38
C LEU A 135 -0.55 -17.43 2.85
N PHE A 136 0.22 -16.62 2.14
CA PHE A 136 0.24 -16.57 0.69
C PHE A 136 1.40 -17.43 0.19
N ASP A 137 1.11 -18.65 -0.26
CA ASP A 137 2.17 -19.57 -0.71
C ASP A 137 2.89 -19.09 -1.98
N ASP A 138 2.19 -18.37 -2.85
CA ASP A 138 2.76 -17.76 -4.05
C ASP A 138 3.70 -16.61 -3.68
N LEU A 139 4.99 -16.76 -4.00
CA LEU A 139 6.01 -15.75 -3.79
C LEU A 139 5.79 -14.51 -4.67
N ASN A 140 5.32 -14.69 -5.90
CA ASN A 140 5.04 -13.59 -6.82
C ASN A 140 3.91 -12.73 -6.29
N LEU A 141 2.85 -13.34 -5.76
CA LEU A 141 1.74 -12.62 -5.13
C LEU A 141 2.21 -11.85 -3.88
N ARG A 142 3.03 -12.47 -3.02
CA ARG A 142 3.60 -11.81 -1.84
C ARG A 142 4.43 -10.58 -2.19
N ASN A 143 5.28 -10.71 -3.20
CA ASN A 143 6.12 -9.61 -3.68
C ASN A 143 5.27 -8.52 -4.32
N ALA A 144 4.31 -8.87 -5.19
CA ALA A 144 3.40 -7.91 -5.81
C ALA A 144 2.62 -7.09 -4.77
N ILE A 145 2.12 -7.72 -3.69
CA ILE A 145 1.48 -7.02 -2.57
C ILE A 145 2.49 -6.05 -1.94
N SER A 146 3.69 -6.50 -1.60
CA SER A 146 4.67 -5.66 -0.90
C SER A 146 5.15 -4.48 -1.75
N GLU A 147 5.57 -4.75 -2.98
CA GLU A 147 6.09 -3.78 -3.94
C GLU A 147 5.04 -2.70 -4.27
N SER A 148 3.76 -3.08 -4.40
CA SER A 148 2.68 -2.12 -4.68
C SER A 148 2.54 -1.06 -3.60
N TYR A 149 2.57 -1.46 -2.33
CA TYR A 149 2.42 -0.52 -1.21
C TYR A 149 3.71 0.23 -0.90
N GLU A 150 4.87 -0.31 -1.26
CA GLU A 150 6.14 0.39 -1.14
C GLU A 150 6.24 1.62 -2.06
N THR A 151 5.49 1.65 -3.17
CA THR A 151 5.37 2.83 -4.06
C THR A 151 4.80 4.07 -3.36
N PHE A 152 4.17 3.91 -2.19
CA PHE A 152 3.63 5.05 -1.44
C PHE A 152 4.72 5.84 -0.69
N ASN A 153 5.88 5.22 -0.40
CA ASN A 153 6.95 5.88 0.36
C ASN A 153 7.60 7.05 -0.42
N PRO A 154 7.95 6.90 -1.73
CA PRO A 154 8.43 8.02 -2.53
C PRO A 154 7.44 9.18 -2.60
N ILE A 155 6.14 8.88 -2.75
CA ILE A 155 5.07 9.88 -2.75
C ILE A 155 5.08 10.69 -1.46
N GLU A 156 5.04 10.02 -0.30
CA GLU A 156 5.04 10.71 0.99
C GLU A 156 6.27 11.61 1.16
N LYS A 157 7.44 11.13 0.74
CA LYS A 157 8.69 11.88 0.83
C LYS A 157 8.67 13.14 -0.05
N LEU A 158 8.21 13.01 -1.29
CA LEU A 158 8.11 14.13 -2.23
C LEU A 158 7.11 15.17 -1.73
N GLU A 159 5.90 14.76 -1.34
CA GLU A 159 4.85 15.64 -0.84
C GLU A 159 5.28 16.35 0.45
N SER A 160 5.98 15.67 1.35
CA SER A 160 6.48 16.27 2.59
C SER A 160 7.57 17.32 2.33
N SER A 161 8.49 17.03 1.39
CA SER A 161 9.52 17.99 0.97
C SER A 161 8.92 19.20 0.25
N GLU A 162 7.89 18.97 -0.56
CA GLU A 162 7.14 20.02 -1.24
C GLU A 162 6.43 20.93 -0.23
N GLN A 163 5.72 20.36 0.74
CA GLN A 163 5.02 21.13 1.76
C GLN A 163 5.99 22.04 2.54
N GLN A 164 7.15 21.53 2.94
CA GLN A 164 8.19 22.33 3.59
C GLN A 164 8.69 23.48 2.70
N THR A 165 8.81 23.23 1.40
CA THR A 165 9.25 24.26 0.44
C THR A 165 8.18 25.33 0.26
N ILE A 166 6.91 24.95 0.17
CA ILE A 166 5.77 25.86 0.08
C ILE A 166 5.74 26.79 1.29
N GLU A 167 5.78 26.24 2.50
CA GLU A 167 5.73 27.01 3.75
C GLU A 167 6.95 27.92 3.92
N ALA A 168 8.16 27.40 3.67
CA ALA A 168 9.40 28.14 3.91
C ALA A 168 9.61 29.27 2.90
N TYR A 169 9.27 29.04 1.63
CA TYR A 169 9.67 29.91 0.53
C TYR A 169 8.49 30.56 -0.17
N TYR A 170 7.50 29.77 -0.58
CA TYR A 170 6.48 30.26 -1.50
C TYR A 170 5.43 31.12 -0.79
N GLU A 171 4.87 30.63 0.32
CA GLU A 171 3.91 31.38 1.12
C GLU A 171 4.53 32.67 1.65
N ASN A 172 5.74 32.59 2.21
CA ASN A 172 6.47 33.76 2.72
C ASN A 172 6.71 34.80 1.63
N PHE A 173 7.10 34.39 0.43
CA PHE A 173 7.30 35.30 -0.69
C PHE A 173 5.99 35.94 -1.14
N LEU A 174 4.94 35.15 -1.39
CA LEU A 174 3.67 35.67 -1.87
C LEU A 174 3.01 36.61 -0.85
N MET A 175 3.05 36.26 0.45
CA MET A 175 2.49 37.10 1.52
C MET A 175 3.13 38.49 1.62
N ARG A 176 4.43 38.59 1.30
CA ARG A 176 5.16 39.87 1.36
C ARG A 176 4.99 40.70 0.09
N ASN A 177 4.89 40.03 -1.06
CA ASN A 177 5.06 40.68 -2.36
C ASN A 177 3.77 40.78 -3.18
N VAL A 178 2.72 40.02 -2.85
CA VAL A 178 1.46 39.98 -3.61
C VAL A 178 0.32 40.62 -2.83
N LYS A 179 -0.37 41.56 -3.48
CA LYS A 179 -1.60 42.16 -2.94
C LYS A 179 -2.80 41.27 -3.25
N PHE A 180 -3.12 40.32 -2.35
CA PHE A 180 -4.22 39.37 -2.57
C PHE A 180 -5.57 40.01 -2.92
N ARG A 181 -5.91 41.16 -2.31
CA ARG A 181 -7.15 41.88 -2.62
C ARG A 181 -7.19 42.41 -4.05
N ASP A 182 -6.03 42.78 -4.59
CA ASP A 182 -5.89 43.44 -5.88
C ASP A 182 -5.32 42.45 -6.93
N MET A 183 -5.41 41.14 -6.68
CA MET A 183 -5.00 40.10 -7.64
C MET A 183 -5.73 40.28 -8.98
N GLY A 184 -4.99 40.17 -10.08
CA GLY A 184 -5.47 40.45 -11.43
C GLY A 184 -5.35 41.91 -11.85
N ILE A 185 -4.83 42.79 -10.99
CA ILE A 185 -4.45 44.17 -11.33
C ILE A 185 -2.91 44.20 -11.37
N SER A 186 -2.33 44.72 -12.46
CA SER A 186 -0.86 44.80 -12.63
C SER A 186 -0.21 45.47 -11.41
N SER A 187 0.79 44.79 -10.85
CA SER A 187 1.63 45.24 -9.74
C SER A 187 3.06 45.32 -10.27
N ASP A 188 3.82 46.34 -9.88
CA ASP A 188 5.07 46.68 -10.60
C ASP A 188 6.33 45.92 -10.14
N THR A 189 6.27 45.06 -9.11
CA THR A 189 7.48 44.75 -8.33
C THR A 189 7.94 43.29 -8.25
N TYR A 190 7.07 42.29 -8.11
CA TYR A 190 7.52 40.91 -7.84
C TYR A 190 7.64 40.07 -9.11
N GLU A 191 6.94 40.48 -10.17
CA GLU A 191 6.79 39.82 -11.45
C GLU A 191 8.12 39.72 -12.22
N LYS A 192 9.08 40.60 -11.90
CA LYS A 192 10.43 40.67 -12.47
C LYS A 192 11.50 40.02 -11.58
N ASP A 193 11.11 39.49 -10.42
CA ASP A 193 12.04 38.88 -9.47
C ASP A 193 12.49 37.50 -9.96
N ILE A 194 13.80 37.29 -10.10
CA ILE A 194 14.38 36.00 -10.47
C ILE A 194 14.02 34.90 -9.46
N TYR A 195 13.82 35.27 -8.20
CA TYR A 195 13.36 34.35 -7.17
C TYR A 195 11.96 33.82 -7.47
N PHE A 196 11.04 34.68 -7.91
CA PHE A 196 9.70 34.28 -8.31
C PHE A 196 9.71 33.34 -9.53
N GLU A 197 10.54 33.64 -10.54
CA GLU A 197 10.71 32.76 -11.70
C GLU A 197 11.24 31.38 -11.31
N ASN A 198 12.25 31.32 -10.44
CA ASN A 198 12.81 30.07 -9.91
C ASN A 198 11.77 29.29 -9.08
N MET A 199 10.90 29.98 -8.33
CA MET A 199 9.79 29.33 -7.61
C MET A 199 8.84 28.63 -8.58
N VAL A 200 8.46 29.28 -9.68
CA VAL A 200 7.57 28.70 -10.71
C VAL A 200 8.20 27.45 -11.33
N LEU A 201 9.45 27.55 -11.77
CA LEU A 201 10.17 26.41 -12.37
C LEU A 201 10.32 25.24 -11.38
N THR A 202 10.66 25.54 -10.12
CA THR A 202 10.79 24.52 -9.08
C THR A 202 9.45 23.84 -8.82
N ARG A 203 8.36 24.62 -8.66
CA ARG A 203 7.02 24.08 -8.45
C ARG A 203 6.56 23.19 -9.60
N MET A 204 6.79 23.61 -10.84
CA MET A 204 6.47 22.80 -12.03
C MET A 204 7.22 21.47 -12.00
N THR A 205 8.50 21.50 -11.61
CA THR A 205 9.33 20.29 -11.50
C THR A 205 8.82 19.34 -10.42
N THR A 206 8.50 19.84 -9.22
CA THR A 206 8.00 18.96 -8.14
C THR A 206 6.63 18.39 -8.46
N LEU A 207 5.75 19.15 -9.13
CA LEU A 207 4.47 18.63 -9.61
C LEU A 207 4.64 17.52 -10.64
N ALA A 208 5.58 17.67 -11.57
CA ALA A 208 5.90 16.62 -12.55
C ALA A 208 6.39 15.33 -11.86
N GLN A 209 7.26 15.47 -10.85
CA GLN A 209 7.74 14.34 -10.04
C GLN A 209 6.60 13.65 -9.26
N ASN A 210 5.67 14.43 -8.67
CA ASN A 210 4.50 13.86 -8.00
C ASN A 210 3.60 13.11 -8.98
N ILE A 211 3.37 13.66 -10.18
CA ILE A 211 2.57 12.98 -11.23
C ILE A 211 3.22 11.65 -11.64
N GLU A 212 4.54 11.62 -11.79
CA GLU A 212 5.27 10.38 -12.09
C GLU A 212 5.10 9.36 -10.96
N ALA A 213 5.35 9.76 -9.71
CA ALA A 213 5.20 8.89 -8.55
C ALA A 213 3.77 8.36 -8.38
N TYR A 214 2.75 9.18 -8.64
CA TYR A 214 1.35 8.72 -8.64
C TYR A 214 1.08 7.71 -9.73
N ASN A 215 1.64 7.89 -10.94
CA ASN A 215 1.48 6.96 -12.04
C ASN A 215 2.13 5.61 -11.75
N ASP A 216 3.34 5.61 -11.19
CA ASP A 216 4.03 4.38 -10.78
C ASP A 216 3.19 3.60 -9.75
N ALA A 217 2.64 4.29 -8.75
CA ALA A 217 1.76 3.67 -7.76
C ALA A 217 0.46 3.14 -8.38
N ILE A 218 -0.14 3.88 -9.32
CA ILE A 218 -1.34 3.45 -10.05
C ILE A 218 -1.07 2.18 -10.86
N GLU A 219 0.01 2.16 -11.64
CA GLU A 219 0.35 1.00 -12.47
C GLU A 219 0.70 -0.23 -11.61
N SER A 220 1.42 -0.02 -10.50
CA SER A 220 1.72 -1.10 -9.56
C SER A 220 0.45 -1.70 -8.94
N LEU A 221 -0.49 -0.86 -8.47
CA LEU A 221 -1.78 -1.31 -7.94
C LEU A 221 -2.65 -2.01 -9.00
N LYS A 222 -2.65 -1.54 -10.25
CA LYS A 222 -3.34 -2.23 -11.36
C LYS A 222 -2.73 -3.61 -11.62
N SER A 223 -1.39 -3.70 -11.62
CA SER A 223 -0.68 -4.96 -11.78
C SER A 223 -1.06 -5.94 -10.67
N LEU A 224 -1.05 -5.50 -9.41
CA LEU A 224 -1.47 -6.30 -8.26
C LEU A 224 -2.90 -6.83 -8.42
N LYS A 225 -3.83 -5.97 -8.86
CA LYS A 225 -5.22 -6.37 -9.10
C LYS A 225 -5.35 -7.43 -10.19
N ASN A 226 -4.55 -7.36 -11.25
CA ASN A 226 -4.53 -8.38 -12.29
C ASN A 226 -4.05 -9.73 -11.72
N THR A 227 -3.05 -9.73 -10.84
CA THR A 227 -2.61 -10.95 -10.15
C THR A 227 -3.74 -11.60 -9.33
N TYR A 228 -4.64 -10.82 -8.73
CA TYR A 228 -5.80 -11.38 -8.02
C TYR A 228 -6.82 -12.06 -8.95
N SER A 229 -6.93 -11.62 -10.20
CA SER A 229 -7.88 -12.19 -11.17
C SER A 229 -7.43 -13.54 -11.76
N GLU A 230 -6.17 -13.90 -11.56
CA GLU A 230 -5.57 -15.17 -12.00
C GLU A 230 -5.61 -16.27 -10.91
N LEU A 231 -6.03 -15.93 -9.68
CA LEU A 231 -6.18 -16.84 -8.52
C LEU A 231 -7.56 -17.48 -8.47
#